data_AF-A0A844GFY9-F1
#
_entry.id   AF-A0A844GFY9-F1
#
_cell.length_a   1.000
_cell.length_b   1.000
_cell.length_c   1.000
_cell.angle_alpha   90.00
_cell.angle_beta   90.00
_cell.angle_gamma   90.00
#
_symmetry.space_group_name_H-M   'P 1'
#
loop_
_entity.id
_entity.type
_entity.pdbx_description
1 polymer ?
#
loop_
_entity_poly.entity_id
_entity_poly.type
_entity_poly.pdbx_seq_one_letter_code
_entity_poly.pdbx_strand_id
1 'polypeptide(L)' 'MRPVPPQLLRRLPPQPGYEWHIVGSDLVLTAIGTAIVADILINVLQ' A
#
# COMPACT_ATOMS: atom_id res chain seq x y z
N MET A 1 1.35 4.79 9.28
CA MET A 1 1.06 3.79 8.23
C MET A 1 0.56 2.54 8.91
N ARG A 2 -0.51 1.92 8.40
CA ARG A 2 -0.98 0.61 8.88
C ARG A 2 -0.97 -0.41 7.72
N PRO A 3 -0.71 -1.69 7.99
CA PRO A 3 -0.73 -2.71 6.95
C PRO A 3 -2.12 -2.83 6.32
N VAL A 4 -2.15 -3.15 5.02
CA VAL A 4 -3.40 -3.43 4.30
C VAL A 4 -3.99 -4.77 4.77
N PRO A 5 -5.30 -4.85 5.10
CA PRO A 5 -5.96 -6.10 5.46
C PRO A 5 -5.84 -7.16 4.35
N PRO A 6 -5.67 -8.46 4.68
CA PRO A 6 -5.45 -9.51 3.68
C PRO A 6 -6.52 -9.60 2.58
N GLN A 7 -7.77 -9.27 2.92
CA GLN A 7 -8.89 -9.27 1.98
C GLN A 7 -8.75 -8.19 0.90
N LEU A 8 -8.26 -7.01 1.28
CA LEU A 8 -8.00 -5.90 0.37
C LEU A 8 -6.70 -6.15 -0.40
N LEU A 9 -5.65 -6.65 0.26
CA LEU A 9 -4.36 -6.94 -0.36
C LEU A 9 -4.48 -7.93 -1.53
N ARG A 10 -5.38 -8.92 -1.40
CA ARG A 10 -5.70 -9.89 -2.47
C ARG A 10 -6.29 -9.27 -3.75
N ARG A 11 -6.80 -8.04 -3.67
CA ARG A 11 -7.36 -7.30 -4.82
C ARG A 11 -6.33 -6.38 -5.48
N LEU A 12 -5.15 -6.24 -4.87
CA LEU A 12 -4.08 -5.39 -5.40
C LEU A 12 -3.13 -6.22 -6.27
N PRO A 13 -2.49 -5.60 -7.28
CA PRO A 13 -1.43 -6.26 -8.04
C PRO A 13 -0.29 -6.70 -7.10
N PRO A 14 0.31 -7.88 -7.33
CA PRO A 14 1.52 -8.26 -6.63
C PRO A 14 2.66 -7.30 -7.01
N GLN A 15 3.34 -6.75 -6.01
CA GLN A 15 4.46 -5.82 -6.17
C GLN A 15 5.70 -6.36 -5.45
N PRO A 16 6.51 -7.21 -6.09
CA PRO A 16 7.72 -7.78 -5.46
C PRO A 16 8.68 -6.69 -4.99
N GLY A 17 9.17 -6.79 -3.75
CA GLY A 17 10.06 -5.80 -3.15
C GLY A 17 9.36 -4.57 -2.57
N TYR A 18 8.03 -4.52 -2.64
CA TYR A 18 7.22 -3.45 -2.09
C TYR A 18 6.12 -3.99 -1.18
N GLU A 19 5.59 -3.10 -0.35
CA GLU A 19 4.46 -3.37 0.52
C GLU A 19 3.43 -2.24 0.46
N TRP A 20 2.17 -2.62 0.60
CA TRP A 20 1.04 -1.69 0.61
C TRP A 20 0.71 -1.29 2.04
N HIS A 21 0.52 0.02 2.24
CA HIS A 21 0.11 0.63 3.49
C HIS A 21 -1.13 1.48 3.31
N ILE A 22 -1.94 1.58 4.36
CA ILE A 22 -3.01 2.57 4.44
C ILE A 22 -2.50 3.82 5.18
N VAL A 23 -2.75 4.99 4.60
CA VAL A 23 -2.54 6.31 5.19
C VAL A 23 -3.79 7.14 4.98
N GLY A 24 -4.57 7.39 6.04
CA GLY A 24 -5.87 8.03 5.89
C GLY A 24 -6.80 7.22 4.98
N SER A 25 -7.27 7.85 3.89
CA SER A 25 -8.09 7.25 2.82
C SER A 25 -7.28 6.69 1.64
N ASP A 26 -5.95 6.80 1.69
CA ASP A 26 -5.05 6.47 0.58
C ASP A 26 -4.36 5.11 0.78
N LEU A 27 -3.95 4.51 -0.33
CA LEU A 27 -3.00 3.40 -0.34
C LEU A 27 -1.62 3.91 -0.80
N VAL A 28 -0.59 3.61 -0.01
CA VAL A 28 0.79 3.99 -0.30
C VAL A 28 1.61 2.73 -0.55
N LEU A 29 2.35 2.69 -1.65
CA LEU A 29 3.30 1.63 -1.97
C LEU A 29 4.70 2.05 -1.52
N THR A 30 5.37 1.24 -0.71
CA THR A 30 6.73 1.53 -0.24
C THR A 30 7.68 0.39 -0.48
N ALA A 31 8.95 0.69 -0.80
CA ALA A 31 10.01 -0.30 -0.91
C ALA A 31 10.34 -0.93 0.45
N ILE A 32 10.41 -2.26 0.49
CA ILE A 32 10.72 -3.02 1.72
C ILE A 32 12.15 -2.70 2.17
N GLY A 33 12.34 -2.43 3.47
CA GLY A 33 13.64 -2.17 4.08
C GLY A 33 14.12 -0.72 4.01
N THR A 34 13.60 0.10 3.09
CA THR A 34 13.93 1.53 2.98
C THR A 34 12.76 2.46 3.23
N ALA A 35 11.52 1.95 3.13
CA ALA A 35 10.28 2.71 3.24
C ALA A 35 10.16 3.87 2.22
N ILE A 36 10.95 3.85 1.15
CA ILE A 36 10.84 4.83 0.05
C ILE A 36 9.49 4.66 -0.62
N VAL A 37 8.73 5.75 -0.75
CA VAL A 37 7.44 5.77 -1.43
C VAL A 37 7.66 5.62 -2.94
N ALA A 38 7.05 4.59 -3.51
CA ALA A 38 7.07 4.33 -4.95
C ALA A 38 5.82 4.87 -5.65
N ASP A 39 4.67 4.81 -4.98
CA ASP A 39 3.39 5.27 -5.54
C ASP A 39 2.36 5.57 -4.44
N ILE A 40 1.34 6.36 -4.79
CA ILE A 40 0.21 6.72 -3.92
C ILE A 40 -1.10 6.64 -4.73
N LEU A 41 -2.01 5.78 -4.30
CA LEU A 41 -3.38 5.75 -4.80
C LEU A 41 -4.28 6.54 -3.85
N ILE A 42 -4.77 7.66 -4.34
CA ILE A 42 -5.54 8.64 -3.56
C ILE A 42 -7.01 8.21 -3.43
N ASN A 43 -7.55 8.33 -2.22
CA ASN A 43 -8.97 8.16 -1.87
C ASN A 43 -9.59 6.79 -2.24
N VAL A 44 -8.80 5.71 -2.20
CA VAL A 44 -9.29 4.35 -2.50
C VAL A 44 -10.26 3.81 -1.44
N LEU A 45 -10.21 4.32 -0.21
CA LEU A 45 -10.98 3.81 0.92
C LEU A 45 -12.24 4.62 1.27
N GLN A 46 -12.67 5.53 0.39
CA GLN A 46 -13.94 6.26 0.53
C GLN A 46 -15.15 5.36 0.26
#